data_AF-A0A0C9WV88-F1
#
_entry.id   AF-A0A0C9WV88-F1
#
_cell.length_a   1.000
_cell.length_b   1.000
_cell.length_c   1.000
_cell.angle_alpha   90.00
_cell.angle_beta   90.00
_cell.angle_gamma   90.00
#
_symmetry.space_group_name_H-M   'P 1'
#
loop_
_entity.id
_entity.type
_entity.pdbx_description
1 polymer ?
#
loop_
_entity_poly.entity_id
_entity_poly.type
_entity_poly.pdbx_seq_one_letter_code
_entity_poly.pdbx_strand_id
1 'polypeptide(L)'
;MSFIGKSASHLCSSMPRLSRSLASAAATRPIPPVGGSTMLSLALLYQRLTIPSASGSIATPSDFLKAIGRASETKLSVESWDQLWRMTGPNMRKSGLAVRDRSFLQGISETPLAFARYILWCMEKFRAGIPIQEFAHERLPKKTIRGWGPCVQNGKRIRSRRLKNK
;
A
#
# COMPACT_ATOMS: atom_id res chain seq x y z
N MET A 1 12.62 81.80 33.11
CA MET A 1 13.20 82.32 31.85
C MET A 1 13.29 81.18 30.87
N SER A 2 12.86 81.45 29.64
CA SER A 2 12.66 80.57 28.48
C SER A 2 13.93 79.87 27.98
N PHE A 3 13.80 78.79 27.19
CA PHE A 3 14.40 78.51 25.86
C PHE A 3 14.06 77.05 25.44
N ILE A 4 13.16 76.81 24.46
CA ILE A 4 13.41 76.45 23.02
C ILE A 4 14.31 75.19 22.88
N GLY A 5 13.99 74.09 22.18
CA GLY A 5 12.98 73.74 21.17
C GLY A 5 13.43 72.47 20.40
N LYS A 6 12.71 72.16 19.30
CA LYS A 6 12.95 71.15 18.22
C LYS A 6 12.41 69.73 18.53
N SER A 7 11.25 69.32 18.01
CA SER A 7 10.89 69.04 16.60
C SER A 7 11.69 67.90 15.96
N ALA A 8 11.03 66.75 15.77
CA ALA A 8 11.33 65.78 14.74
C ALA A 8 10.05 64.99 14.40
N SER A 9 9.34 65.48 13.40
CA SER A 9 8.27 64.79 12.69
C SER A 9 8.88 63.67 11.84
N HIS A 10 8.74 62.42 12.28
CA HIS A 10 8.99 61.27 11.40
C HIS A 10 7.69 60.87 10.70
N LEU A 11 7.55 61.39 9.48
CA LEU A 11 6.66 60.90 8.45
C LEU A 11 6.99 59.42 8.16
N CYS A 12 6.22 58.51 8.73
CA CYS A 12 6.26 57.10 8.34
C CYS A 12 5.36 56.92 7.12
N SER A 13 6.00 56.87 5.96
CA SER A 13 5.37 56.67 4.66
C SER A 13 5.09 55.18 4.40
N SER A 14 3.97 54.95 3.71
CA SER A 14 3.79 53.93 2.66
C SER A 14 4.28 52.50 2.93
N MET A 15 3.32 51.59 3.15
CA MET A 15 3.38 50.26 2.53
C MET A 15 2.03 49.94 1.88
N PRO A 16 1.99 49.60 0.58
CA PRO A 16 0.78 49.12 -0.06
C PRO A 16 0.39 47.76 0.53
N ARG A 17 -0.88 47.63 0.94
CA ARG A 17 -1.50 46.32 1.20
C ARG A 17 -1.51 45.54 -0.10
N LEU A 18 -0.53 44.68 -0.30
CA LEU A 18 -0.63 43.58 -1.25
C LEU A 18 -1.70 42.62 -0.73
N SER A 19 -2.92 42.80 -1.23
CA SER A 19 -3.98 41.80 -1.17
C SER A 19 -3.46 40.55 -1.88
N ARG A 20 -2.89 39.64 -1.10
CA ARG A 20 -2.47 38.32 -1.57
C ARG A 20 -3.73 37.57 -1.98
N SER A 21 -4.02 37.57 -3.29
CA SER A 21 -5.06 36.73 -3.88
C SER A 21 -4.79 35.28 -3.47
N LEU A 22 -5.69 34.70 -2.69
CA LEU A 22 -5.68 33.28 -2.35
C LEU A 22 -6.23 32.47 -3.52
N ALA A 23 -5.69 32.66 -4.72
CA ALA A 23 -5.87 31.69 -5.79
C ALA A 23 -5.00 30.48 -5.45
N SER A 24 -5.60 29.47 -4.82
CA SER A 24 -4.94 28.19 -4.57
C SER A 24 -4.41 27.62 -5.88
N ALA A 25 -3.11 27.33 -5.96
CA ALA A 25 -2.48 26.68 -7.11
C ALA A 25 -3.08 25.29 -7.41
N ALA A 26 -3.94 24.75 -6.53
CA ALA A 26 -4.73 23.55 -6.80
C ALA A 26 -5.88 23.80 -7.79
N ALA A 27 -6.39 25.04 -7.89
CA ALA A 27 -7.53 25.40 -8.74
C ALA A 27 -7.16 25.56 -10.23
N THR A 28 -5.89 25.76 -10.55
CA THR A 28 -5.38 25.82 -11.92
C THR A 28 -4.85 24.49 -12.43
N ARG A 29 -4.92 23.41 -11.63
CA ARG A 29 -4.52 22.09 -12.10
C ARG A 29 -5.55 21.59 -13.12
N PRO A 30 -5.14 21.15 -14.32
CA PRO A 30 -6.07 20.52 -15.25
C PRO A 30 -6.72 19.33 -14.56
N ILE A 31 -8.05 19.27 -14.63
CA ILE A 31 -8.82 18.15 -14.11
C ILE A 31 -8.35 16.91 -14.89
N PRO A 32 -7.80 15.88 -14.24
CA PRO A 32 -7.46 14.65 -14.95
C PRO A 32 -8.75 14.13 -15.60
N PRO A 33 -8.70 13.69 -16.87
CA PRO A 33 -9.88 13.19 -17.56
C PRO A 33 -10.57 12.16 -16.68
N VAL A 34 -11.87 12.32 -16.48
CA VAL A 34 -12.71 11.46 -15.63
C VAL A 34 -12.62 10.03 -16.15
N GLY A 35 -11.76 9.23 -15.53
CA GLY A 35 -11.80 7.76 -15.53
C GLY A 35 -12.11 7.10 -16.88
N GLY A 36 -11.60 7.64 -17.98
CA GLY A 36 -11.73 7.04 -19.30
C GLY A 36 -10.95 5.76 -19.32
N SER A 37 -11.67 4.64 -19.17
CA SER A 37 -11.29 3.26 -19.46
C SER A 37 -9.83 3.13 -19.90
N THR A 38 -8.97 2.74 -18.97
CA THR A 38 -7.68 2.14 -19.33
C THR A 38 -8.02 0.97 -20.24
N MET A 39 -7.92 1.19 -21.56
CA MET A 39 -7.86 0.12 -22.54
C MET A 39 -6.63 -0.69 -22.15
N LEU A 40 -6.82 -1.66 -21.26
CA LEU A 40 -5.86 -2.73 -21.07
C LEU A 40 -5.59 -3.22 -22.48
N SER A 41 -4.33 -3.14 -22.90
CA SER A 41 -3.95 -3.53 -24.25
C SER A 41 -4.52 -4.92 -24.53
N LEU A 42 -4.97 -5.16 -25.76
CA LEU A 42 -5.43 -6.48 -26.20
C LEU A 42 -4.43 -7.57 -25.80
N ALA A 43 -3.12 -7.28 -25.84
CA ALA A 43 -2.06 -8.16 -25.36
C ALA A 43 -2.21 -8.57 -23.87
N LEU A 44 -2.54 -7.63 -22.97
CA LEU A 44 -2.79 -7.95 -21.54
C LEU A 44 -4.10 -8.72 -21.34
N LEU A 45 -5.11 -8.50 -22.19
CA LEU A 45 -6.34 -9.28 -22.15
C LEU A 45 -6.11 -10.72 -22.64
N TYR A 46 -5.31 -10.91 -23.69
CA TYR A 46 -4.93 -12.25 -24.19
C TYR A 46 -4.07 -13.03 -23.18
N GLN A 47 -3.15 -12.38 -22.48
CA GLN A 47 -2.34 -13.01 -21.42
C GLN A 47 -3.18 -13.51 -20.24
N ARG A 48 -4.36 -12.93 -20.00
CA ARG A 48 -5.27 -13.36 -18.93
C ARG A 48 -6.06 -14.62 -19.24
N LEU A 49 -6.18 -14.98 -20.51
CA LEU A 49 -6.93 -16.15 -20.95
C LEU A 49 -6.05 -17.37 -21.17
N THR A 50 -4.73 -17.17 -21.36
CA THR A 50 -3.79 -18.27 -21.48
C THR A 50 -3.52 -18.87 -20.09
N ILE A 51 -3.74 -20.19 -20.00
CA ILE A 51 -3.34 -20.98 -18.84
C ILE A 51 -1.84 -21.25 -19.03
N PRO A 52 -0.97 -20.83 -18.10
CA PRO A 52 0.44 -21.12 -18.21
C PRO A 52 0.64 -22.63 -18.12
N SER A 53 1.46 -23.18 -19.02
CA SER A 53 1.83 -24.59 -18.97
C SER A 53 2.53 -24.90 -17.65
N ALA A 54 2.16 -26.00 -17.01
CA ALA A 54 2.77 -26.48 -15.79
C ALA A 54 4.23 -26.89 -16.07
N SER A 55 5.19 -26.02 -15.80
CA SER A 55 6.59 -26.25 -16.12
C SER A 55 7.42 -26.60 -14.89
N GLY A 56 8.11 -27.75 -14.98
CA GLY A 56 9.22 -28.14 -14.10
C GLY A 56 8.91 -28.17 -12.61
N SER A 57 9.41 -27.16 -11.88
CA SER A 57 9.39 -27.13 -10.42
C SER A 57 8.02 -26.87 -9.80
N ILE A 58 7.05 -26.39 -10.59
CA ILE A 58 5.72 -26.02 -10.12
C ILE A 58 4.69 -26.65 -11.05
N ALA A 59 4.55 -27.97 -10.93
CA ALA A 59 3.60 -28.73 -11.74
C ALA A 59 2.19 -28.76 -11.13
N THR A 60 2.09 -28.69 -9.80
CA THR A 60 0.81 -28.81 -9.08
C THR A 60 0.35 -27.47 -8.52
N PRO A 61 -0.97 -27.25 -8.42
CA PRO A 61 -1.51 -26.03 -7.80
C PRO A 61 -1.06 -25.92 -6.33
N SER A 62 -0.88 -27.04 -5.64
CA SER A 62 -0.40 -27.05 -4.26
C SER A 62 1.05 -26.56 -4.14
N ASP A 63 1.92 -26.94 -5.08
CA ASP A 63 3.31 -26.49 -5.11
C ASP A 63 3.40 -25.00 -5.41
N PHE A 64 2.55 -24.51 -6.32
CA PHE A 64 2.47 -23.08 -6.63
C PHE A 64 2.07 -22.26 -5.40
N LEU A 65 1.05 -22.72 -4.69
CA LEU A 65 0.58 -22.04 -3.48
C LEU A 65 1.70 -22.05 -2.43
N LYS A 66 2.31 -23.21 -2.15
CA LYS A 66 3.45 -23.32 -1.23
C LYS A 66 4.58 -22.36 -1.57
N ALA A 67 4.96 -22.29 -2.85
CA ALA A 67 6.05 -21.44 -3.33
C ALA A 67 5.79 -19.93 -3.14
N ILE A 68 4.54 -19.50 -3.23
CA ILE A 68 4.13 -18.09 -3.01
C ILE A 68 4.13 -17.70 -1.52
N GLY A 69 4.00 -18.69 -0.63
CA GLY A 69 4.05 -18.53 0.82
C GLY A 69 2.83 -17.84 1.44
N ARG A 70 3.03 -17.27 2.64
CA ARG A 70 1.97 -16.61 3.45
C ARG A 70 0.80 -17.54 3.84
N ALA A 71 1.08 -18.82 4.02
CA ALA A 71 0.08 -19.86 4.32
C ALA A 71 -1.08 -19.85 3.31
N SER A 72 -0.76 -19.68 2.03
CA SER A 72 -1.66 -19.76 0.87
C SER A 72 -2.27 -21.15 0.70
N GLU A 73 -1.47 -22.20 0.91
CA GLU A 73 -1.87 -23.62 0.82
C GLU A 73 -3.01 -23.98 1.78
N THR A 74 -3.04 -23.39 2.97
CA THR A 74 -4.08 -23.65 3.98
C THR A 74 -5.38 -22.93 3.66
N LYS A 75 -5.33 -21.86 2.84
CA LYS A 75 -6.47 -20.97 2.58
C LYS A 75 -7.24 -21.34 1.33
N LEU A 76 -6.57 -21.92 0.34
CA LEU A 76 -7.17 -22.31 -0.93
C LEU A 76 -6.73 -23.73 -1.25
N SER A 77 -7.65 -24.67 -1.12
CA SER A 77 -7.47 -26.05 -1.56
C SER A 77 -8.04 -26.18 -2.97
N VAL A 78 -7.20 -26.42 -3.96
CA VAL A 78 -7.59 -26.67 -5.35
C VAL A 78 -6.77 -27.84 -5.88
N GLU A 79 -7.45 -28.81 -6.47
CA GLU A 79 -6.84 -30.05 -6.94
C GLU A 79 -6.34 -29.93 -8.39
N SER A 80 -7.03 -29.17 -9.23
CA SER A 80 -6.73 -29.03 -10.66
C SER A 80 -6.00 -27.73 -11.00
N TRP A 81 -4.94 -27.83 -11.80
CA TRP A 81 -4.20 -26.69 -12.33
C TRP A 81 -5.11 -25.74 -13.11
N ASP A 82 -5.90 -26.28 -14.04
CA ASP A 82 -6.82 -25.48 -14.85
C ASP A 82 -7.88 -24.78 -14.01
N GLN A 83 -8.37 -25.46 -12.97
CA GLN A 83 -9.33 -24.88 -12.05
C GLN A 83 -8.74 -23.67 -11.35
N LEU A 84 -7.51 -23.77 -10.84
CA LEU A 84 -6.80 -22.66 -10.19
C LEU A 84 -6.70 -21.45 -11.14
N TRP A 85 -6.26 -21.65 -12.37
CA TRP A 85 -6.05 -20.58 -13.36
C TRP A 85 -7.32 -19.96 -13.92
N ARG A 86 -8.45 -20.67 -13.81
CA ARG A 86 -9.79 -20.16 -14.15
C ARG A 86 -10.47 -19.46 -12.98
N MET A 87 -9.91 -19.50 -11.76
CA MET A 87 -10.52 -18.84 -10.61
C MET A 87 -10.45 -17.31 -10.73
N THR A 88 -11.62 -16.68 -10.78
CA THR A 88 -11.76 -15.22 -10.69
C THR A 88 -11.93 -14.78 -9.24
N GLY A 89 -11.67 -13.51 -8.94
CA GLY A 89 -11.89 -12.93 -7.59
C GLY A 89 -13.25 -13.24 -6.94
N PRO A 90 -14.39 -13.19 -7.66
CA PRO A 90 -15.68 -13.62 -7.12
C PRO A 90 -15.73 -15.10 -6.74
N ASN A 91 -15.10 -15.99 -7.50
CA ASN A 91 -15.03 -17.42 -7.21
C ASN A 91 -14.17 -17.68 -5.98
N MET A 92 -13.04 -16.97 -5.84
CA MET A 92 -12.22 -16.98 -4.64
C MET A 92 -12.97 -16.44 -3.41
N ARG A 93 -13.81 -15.42 -3.59
CA ARG A 93 -14.66 -14.91 -2.50
C ARG A 93 -15.71 -15.92 -2.06
N LYS A 94 -16.32 -16.65 -3.01
CA LYS A 94 -17.24 -17.75 -2.74
C LYS A 94 -16.56 -18.90 -2.01
N SER A 95 -15.29 -19.18 -2.31
CA SER A 95 -14.47 -20.16 -1.58
C SER A 95 -13.95 -19.67 -0.22
N GLY A 96 -14.48 -18.54 0.29
CA GLY A 96 -14.13 -18.02 1.62
C GLY A 96 -12.93 -17.07 1.65
N LEU A 97 -12.32 -16.72 0.52
CA LEU A 97 -11.20 -15.78 0.50
C LEU A 97 -11.69 -14.32 0.52
N ALA A 98 -11.43 -13.61 1.61
CA ALA A 98 -11.67 -12.17 1.66
C ALA A 98 -10.67 -11.36 0.80
N VAL A 99 -11.11 -10.18 0.36
CA VAL A 99 -10.49 -9.37 -0.72
C VAL A 99 -9.15 -8.73 -0.32
N ARG A 100 -8.96 -8.41 0.97
CA ARG A 100 -7.88 -7.51 1.41
C ARG A 100 -6.91 -8.24 2.33
N ASP A 101 -5.64 -8.26 1.95
CA ASP A 101 -4.53 -8.77 2.76
C ASP A 101 -4.26 -7.85 3.98
N ARG A 102 -5.19 -7.83 4.94
CA ARG A 102 -5.02 -7.21 6.26
C ARG A 102 -5.06 -8.31 7.29
N SER A 103 -3.93 -8.98 7.47
CA SER A 103 -3.79 -9.95 8.55
C SER A 103 -3.53 -9.20 9.88
N PHE A 104 -4.64 -8.85 10.55
CA PHE A 104 -4.80 -8.43 11.96
C PHE A 104 -6.25 -8.83 12.32
N LEU A 105 -6.60 -9.75 13.21
CA LEU A 105 -6.00 -10.29 14.42
C LEU A 105 -6.23 -11.82 14.50
N GLN A 106 -5.27 -12.55 15.06
CA GLN A 106 -5.58 -13.75 15.85
C GLN A 106 -6.23 -13.26 17.14
N GLY A 107 -7.40 -13.81 17.48
CA GLY A 107 -8.10 -13.52 18.73
C GLY A 107 -9.44 -12.82 18.52
N ILE A 108 -10.39 -13.54 17.92
CA ILE A 108 -11.82 -13.67 18.25
C ILE A 108 -12.30 -14.77 17.29
N SER A 109 -13.05 -15.73 17.83
CA SER A 109 -13.60 -16.90 17.16
C SER A 109 -14.25 -16.58 15.80
N GLU A 110 -14.06 -17.49 14.83
CA GLU A 110 -14.89 -17.66 13.62
C GLU A 110 -14.93 -16.46 12.66
N THR A 111 -13.89 -16.19 11.86
CA THR A 111 -14.04 -15.52 10.53
C THR A 111 -12.76 -15.56 9.68
N PRO A 112 -12.87 -15.59 8.34
CA PRO A 112 -11.82 -16.11 7.45
C PRO A 112 -10.71 -15.09 7.13
N LEU A 113 -9.47 -15.57 7.22
CA LEU A 113 -8.24 -14.82 6.95
C LEU A 113 -8.06 -14.55 5.44
N ALA A 114 -8.06 -13.27 5.06
CA ALA A 114 -8.15 -12.72 3.71
C ALA A 114 -6.87 -12.83 2.84
N PHE A 115 -7.00 -13.08 1.51
CA PHE A 115 -5.83 -13.34 0.63
C PHE A 115 -6.03 -13.24 -0.91
N ALA A 116 -7.25 -13.07 -1.43
CA ALA A 116 -7.53 -13.27 -2.87
C ALA A 116 -6.73 -12.37 -3.83
N ARG A 117 -6.49 -11.09 -3.46
CA ARG A 117 -5.76 -10.14 -4.30
C ARG A 117 -4.28 -10.50 -4.47
N TYR A 118 -3.67 -11.11 -3.46
CA TYR A 118 -2.26 -11.49 -3.53
C TYR A 118 -2.06 -12.72 -4.43
N ILE A 119 -2.90 -13.76 -4.30
CA ILE A 119 -2.87 -14.91 -5.21
C ILE A 119 -3.02 -14.46 -6.66
N LEU A 120 -4.05 -13.65 -6.96
CA LEU A 120 -4.29 -13.17 -8.32
C LEU A 120 -3.13 -12.33 -8.88
N TRP A 121 -2.46 -11.54 -8.03
CA TRP A 121 -1.27 -10.81 -8.44
C TRP A 121 -0.09 -11.73 -8.71
N CYS A 122 0.17 -12.72 -7.86
CA CYS A 122 1.19 -13.75 -8.08
C CYS A 122 0.93 -14.56 -9.35
N MET A 123 -0.33 -14.92 -9.61
CA MET A 123 -0.77 -15.57 -10.85
C MET A 123 -0.44 -14.72 -12.08
N GLU A 124 -0.72 -13.41 -12.02
CA GLU A 124 -0.39 -12.49 -13.12
C GLU A 124 1.13 -12.37 -13.34
N LYS A 125 1.91 -12.36 -12.26
CA LYS A 125 3.38 -12.33 -12.33
C LYS A 125 3.97 -13.60 -12.91
N PHE A 126 3.40 -14.75 -12.54
CA PHE A 126 3.80 -16.04 -13.09
C PHE A 126 3.43 -16.16 -14.59
N ARG A 127 2.28 -15.62 -15.01
CA ARG A 127 1.92 -15.52 -16.44
C ARG A 127 2.88 -14.65 -17.24
N ALA A 128 3.47 -13.63 -16.61
CA ALA A 128 4.50 -12.80 -17.21
C ALA A 128 5.88 -13.50 -17.29
N GLY A 129 6.02 -14.73 -16.78
CA GLY A 129 7.27 -15.49 -16.79
C GLY A 129 8.29 -15.02 -15.74
N ILE A 130 7.88 -14.20 -14.77
CA ILE A 130 8.76 -13.74 -13.69
C ILE A 130 8.94 -14.92 -12.71
N PRO A 131 10.17 -15.28 -12.31
CA PRO A 131 10.41 -16.38 -11.38
C PRO A 131 9.80 -16.07 -10.00
N ILE A 132 9.22 -17.08 -9.35
CA ILE A 132 8.47 -16.91 -8.09
C ILE A 132 9.33 -16.29 -6.99
N GLN A 133 10.61 -16.64 -6.93
CA GLN A 133 11.55 -16.16 -5.92
C GLN A 133 11.70 -14.62 -5.90
N GLU A 134 11.48 -13.95 -7.03
CA GLU A 134 11.62 -12.48 -7.11
C GLU A 134 10.42 -11.74 -6.51
N PHE A 135 9.21 -12.29 -6.62
CA PHE A 135 7.99 -11.59 -6.23
C PHE A 135 7.29 -12.20 -5.01
N ALA A 136 7.56 -13.46 -4.68
CA ALA A 136 7.00 -14.09 -3.51
C ALA A 136 7.67 -13.52 -2.27
N HIS A 137 6.85 -12.98 -1.38
CA HIS A 137 7.32 -12.41 -0.13
C HIS A 137 6.58 -13.05 1.02
N GLU A 138 7.33 -13.54 1.98
CA GLU A 138 6.77 -13.98 3.24
C GLU A 138 6.05 -12.83 3.96
N ARG A 139 5.22 -13.22 4.91
CA ARG A 139 4.51 -12.24 5.72
C ARG A 139 5.52 -11.52 6.59
N LEU A 140 5.57 -10.19 6.46
CA LEU A 140 6.35 -9.37 7.38
C LEU A 140 5.89 -9.64 8.82
N PRO A 141 6.83 -9.87 9.75
CA PRO A 141 6.48 -10.09 11.15
C PRO A 141 5.69 -8.89 11.67
N LYS A 142 4.75 -9.17 12.57
CA LYS A 142 3.97 -8.11 13.20
C LYS A 142 4.92 -7.15 13.90
N LYS A 143 4.77 -5.85 13.61
CA LYS A 143 5.52 -4.80 14.31
C LYS A 143 5.34 -4.97 15.81
N THR A 144 6.44 -5.26 16.51
CA THR A 144 6.48 -5.43 17.97
C THR A 144 6.11 -4.13 18.68
N ILE A 145 6.62 -3.00 18.18
CA ILE A 145 6.41 -1.66 18.74
C ILE A 145 5.58 -0.83 17.75
N ARG A 146 4.50 -0.21 18.25
CA ARG A 146 3.64 0.70 17.48
C ARG A 146 3.81 2.12 18.02
N GLY A 147 4.27 3.05 17.18
CA GLY A 147 4.49 4.44 17.55
C GLY A 147 5.06 5.28 16.40
N TRP A 148 4.88 6.59 16.48
CA TRP A 148 5.49 7.58 15.59
C TRP A 148 6.85 7.98 16.14
N GLY A 149 7.91 7.31 15.70
CA GLY A 149 9.29 7.69 15.97
C GLY A 149 9.82 7.37 17.38
N PRO A 150 11.07 7.77 17.67
CA PRO A 150 11.80 7.41 18.89
C PRO A 150 11.14 7.86 20.19
N CYS A 151 10.24 8.85 20.12
CA CYS A 151 9.64 9.48 21.29
C CYS A 151 8.75 8.57 22.13
N VAL A 152 8.16 7.49 21.57
CA VAL A 152 7.29 6.58 22.33
C VAL A 152 7.51 5.14 21.88
N GLN A 153 8.14 4.33 22.73
CA GLN A 153 8.30 2.90 22.53
C GLN A 153 7.78 2.16 23.76
N ASN A 154 7.03 1.07 23.56
CA ASN A 154 6.49 0.22 24.64
C ASN A 154 5.70 0.98 25.72
N GLY A 155 4.88 1.98 25.33
CA GLY A 155 4.10 2.80 26.25
C GLY A 155 4.93 3.81 27.07
N LYS A 156 6.25 3.85 26.89
CA LYS A 156 7.15 4.78 27.58
C LYS A 156 7.60 5.88 26.60
N ARG A 157 7.45 7.13 27.03
CA ARG A 157 8.03 8.27 26.32
C ARG A 157 9.53 8.28 26.52
N ILE A 158 10.31 7.97 25.48
CA ILE A 158 11.77 8.13 25.52
C ILE A 158 12.06 9.60 25.27
N ARG A 159 12.35 10.34 26.33
CA ARG A 159 13.02 11.64 26.20
C ARG A 159 14.50 11.33 26.06
N SER A 160 15.18 11.91 25.07
CA SER A 160 16.65 11.84 25.00
C SER A 160 17.20 12.41 26.30
N ARG A 161 17.57 11.53 27.24
CA ARG A 161 18.27 11.94 28.46
C ARG A 161 19.68 12.29 27.97
N ARG A 162 20.03 13.58 27.88
CA ARG A 162 21.45 13.95 27.84
C ARG A 162 22.05 13.38 29.10
N LEU A 163 22.88 12.34 28.99
CA LEU A 163 23.79 11.97 30.06
C LEU A 163 24.70 13.19 30.25
N LYS A 164 24.40 14.00 31.27
CA LYS A 164 25.31 15.04 31.73
C LYS A 164 26.33 14.29 32.58
N ASN A 165 27.43 13.92 31.93
CA ASN A 165 28.73 13.46 32.44
C ASN A 165 28.75 12.78 33.83
N LYS A 166 29.22 11.52 33.87
CA LYS A 166 29.87 10.95 35.05
C LYS A 166 31.37 11.20 34.93
#